data_AF-A0A183E6A4-F1
#
_entry.id   AF-A0A183E6A4-F1
#
_cell.length_a   1.000
_cell.length_b   1.000
_cell.length_c   1.000
_cell.angle_alpha   90.00
_cell.angle_beta   90.00
_cell.angle_gamma   90.00
#
_symmetry.space_group_name_H-M   'P 1'
#
loop_
_entity.id
_entity.type
_entity.pdbx_description
1 polymer ?
#
loop_
_entity_poly.entity_id
_entity_poly.type
_entity_poly.pdbx_seq_one_letter_code
_entity_poly.pdbx_strand_id
1 'polypeptide(L)'
;MAEFVEEGIEGLLPAFEALRDVQLLSPAELELLPKRCVAYEYRIQRGNKDVESFRAYVEYLKVLIKLIRLRRKRMKFQRTKENEIEGVLKTKIVSLYRQCCERFQASLFGFSFQLRVFPRDFSLFCRAAQFEFSALRSIDRARFILHQALRLYPDRTELWICLLELELDNIKWLLGRRSILTENFHPDTSLMGERREMKVAHEAQKDPNKKINVEGKSELDAVMSLRTAEAVANRALEACKSEKSALLLSFWRITKRYGVVAKRLTTQFYEKLWTPEYKSEESWIAKSELISYVSSSFYASRIPLLVLDL
;
A
#
# COMPACT_ATOMS: atom_id res chain seq x y z
N MET A 1 -33.09 -10.98 -1.05
CA MET A 1 -32.44 -10.71 -2.36
C MET A 1 -33.22 -9.69 -3.17
N ALA A 2 -34.54 -9.87 -3.37
CA ALA A 2 -35.38 -8.88 -4.03
C ALA A 2 -35.48 -7.54 -3.27
N GLU A 3 -35.64 -7.59 -1.95
CA GLU A 3 -35.67 -6.39 -1.07
C GLU A 3 -34.45 -5.47 -1.25
N PHE A 4 -33.23 -6.01 -1.22
CA PHE A 4 -32.00 -5.24 -1.46
C PHE A 4 -31.90 -4.68 -2.88
N VAL A 5 -32.56 -5.31 -3.85
CA VAL A 5 -32.63 -4.80 -5.23
C VAL A 5 -33.60 -3.63 -5.30
N GLU A 6 -34.75 -3.74 -4.63
CA GLU A 6 -35.75 -2.67 -4.54
C GLU A 6 -35.17 -1.42 -3.87
N GLU A 7 -34.54 -1.56 -2.70
CA GLU A 7 -33.83 -0.47 -2.01
C GLU A 7 -32.77 0.19 -2.91
N GLY A 8 -32.05 -0.63 -3.69
CA GLY A 8 -31.05 -0.15 -4.64
C GLY A 8 -31.62 0.70 -5.78
N ILE A 9 -32.84 0.39 -6.24
CA ILE A 9 -33.54 1.10 -7.32
C ILE A 9 -34.30 2.32 -6.79
N GLU A 10 -34.84 2.26 -5.57
CA GLU A 10 -35.51 3.38 -4.91
C GLU A 10 -34.60 4.60 -4.83
N GLY A 11 -33.32 4.40 -4.50
CA GLY A 11 -32.32 5.47 -4.50
C GLY A 11 -32.07 6.13 -5.87
N LEU A 12 -32.50 5.50 -6.98
CA LEU A 12 -32.38 6.05 -8.34
C LEU A 12 -33.69 6.66 -8.87
N LEU A 13 -34.83 6.43 -8.21
CA LEU A 13 -36.14 6.95 -8.65
C LEU A 13 -36.15 8.48 -8.87
N PRO A 14 -35.58 9.30 -7.96
CA PRO A 14 -35.57 10.76 -8.15
C PRO A 14 -34.86 11.17 -9.45
N ALA A 15 -33.82 10.43 -9.85
CA ALA A 15 -33.09 10.71 -11.09
C ALA A 15 -33.93 10.35 -12.33
N PHE A 16 -34.73 9.28 -12.28
CA PHE A 16 -35.59 8.86 -13.39
C PHE A 16 -36.77 9.82 -13.60
N GLU A 17 -37.37 10.31 -12.51
CA GLU A 17 -38.42 11.33 -12.56
C GLU A 17 -37.87 12.64 -13.14
N ALA A 18 -36.72 13.11 -12.64
CA ALA A 18 -36.08 14.30 -13.18
C ALA A 18 -35.69 14.14 -14.66
N LEU A 19 -35.27 12.94 -15.10
CA LEU A 19 -34.99 12.66 -16.51
C LEU A 19 -36.24 12.71 -17.40
N ARG A 20 -37.40 12.30 -16.87
CA ARG A 20 -38.69 12.41 -17.55
C ARG A 20 -39.09 13.88 -17.75
N ASP A 21 -38.96 14.67 -16.69
CA ASP A 21 -39.36 16.09 -16.72
C ASP A 21 -38.53 16.92 -17.70
N VAL A 22 -37.21 16.67 -17.75
CA VAL A 22 -36.29 17.44 -18.61
C VAL A 22 -36.28 16.91 -20.06
N GLN A 23 -36.97 15.78 -20.33
CA GLN A 23 -37.07 15.16 -21.66
C GLN A 23 -35.71 14.99 -22.38
N LEU A 24 -34.65 14.68 -21.62
CA LEU A 24 -33.29 14.48 -22.17
C LEU A 24 -33.14 13.13 -22.88
N LEU A 25 -34.03 12.19 -22.56
CA LEU A 25 -34.05 10.82 -23.09
C LEU A 25 -35.32 10.58 -23.90
N SER A 26 -35.23 9.75 -24.92
CA SER A 26 -36.43 9.28 -25.65
C SER A 26 -37.32 8.47 -24.70
N PRO A 27 -38.66 8.51 -24.86
CA PRO A 27 -39.56 7.70 -24.04
C PRO A 27 -39.20 6.20 -24.04
N ALA A 28 -38.77 5.66 -25.19
CA ALA A 28 -38.31 4.28 -25.28
C ALA A 28 -37.03 4.00 -24.47
N GLU A 29 -36.10 4.97 -24.41
CA GLU A 29 -34.88 4.84 -23.61
C GLU A 29 -35.19 4.92 -22.11
N LEU A 30 -36.15 5.78 -21.73
CA LEU A 30 -36.58 5.96 -20.35
C LEU A 30 -37.26 4.70 -19.79
N GLU A 31 -37.97 3.93 -20.61
CA GLU A 31 -38.53 2.62 -20.20
C GLU A 31 -37.48 1.52 -20.07
N LEU A 32 -36.42 1.58 -20.88
CA LEU A 32 -35.34 0.59 -20.87
C LEU A 32 -34.34 0.80 -19.72
N LEU A 33 -34.15 2.04 -19.28
CA LEU A 33 -33.13 2.40 -18.30
C LEU A 33 -33.37 1.71 -16.93
N PRO A 34 -34.57 1.79 -16.30
CA PRO A 34 -34.84 1.13 -15.03
C PRO A 34 -34.68 -0.39 -15.13
N LYS A 35 -35.15 -1.00 -16.23
CA LYS A 35 -35.01 -2.45 -16.48
C LYS A 35 -33.54 -2.88 -16.49
N ARG A 36 -32.66 -2.08 -17.09
CA ARG A 36 -31.21 -2.34 -17.10
C ARG A 36 -30.59 -2.18 -15.72
N CYS A 37 -30.95 -1.14 -14.96
CA CYS A 37 -30.46 -0.97 -13.59
C CYS A 37 -30.87 -2.15 -12.71
N VAL A 38 -32.14 -2.58 -12.78
CA VAL A 38 -32.65 -3.77 -12.07
C VAL A 38 -31.81 -5.00 -12.40
N ALA A 39 -31.52 -5.25 -13.68
CA ALA A 39 -30.70 -6.38 -14.09
C ALA A 39 -29.27 -6.33 -13.50
N TYR A 40 -28.67 -5.16 -13.37
CA TYR A 40 -27.36 -5.00 -12.72
C TYR A 40 -27.42 -5.19 -11.20
N GLU A 41 -28.46 -4.68 -10.53
CA GLU A 41 -28.67 -4.88 -9.09
C GLU A 41 -28.84 -6.37 -8.78
N TYR A 42 -29.64 -7.09 -9.57
CA TYR A 42 -29.76 -8.54 -9.45
C TYR A 42 -28.43 -9.26 -9.66
N ARG A 43 -27.60 -8.83 -10.62
CA ARG A 43 -26.27 -9.43 -10.85
C ARG A 43 -25.35 -9.26 -9.64
N ILE A 44 -25.39 -8.11 -8.99
CA ILE A 44 -24.59 -7.81 -7.79
C ILE A 44 -25.07 -8.61 -6.57
N GLN A 45 -26.38 -8.84 -6.47
CA GLN A 45 -26.97 -9.58 -5.34
C GLN A 45 -26.96 -11.11 -5.52
N ARG A 46 -26.37 -11.64 -6.61
CA ARG A 46 -26.17 -13.10 -6.77
C ARG A 46 -25.32 -13.66 -5.62
N GLY A 47 -25.57 -14.93 -5.26
CA GLY A 47 -24.84 -15.61 -4.18
C GLY A 47 -23.32 -15.60 -4.37
N ASN A 48 -22.86 -15.81 -5.61
CA ASN A 48 -21.46 -15.62 -6.01
C ASN A 48 -21.28 -14.19 -6.53
N LYS A 49 -20.86 -13.29 -5.63
CA LYS A 49 -20.59 -11.89 -5.96
C LYS A 49 -19.23 -11.77 -6.64
N ASP A 50 -19.20 -11.21 -7.84
CA ASP A 50 -17.98 -11.01 -8.62
C ASP A 50 -17.66 -9.52 -8.81
N VAL A 51 -16.38 -9.17 -8.79
CA VAL A 51 -15.89 -7.79 -8.98
C VAL A 51 -16.27 -7.27 -10.35
N GLU A 52 -16.30 -8.13 -11.37
CA GLU A 52 -16.66 -7.73 -12.73
C GLU A 52 -18.12 -7.27 -12.83
N SER A 53 -19.01 -7.84 -12.00
CA SER A 53 -20.41 -7.40 -11.94
C SER A 53 -20.53 -5.96 -11.41
N PHE A 54 -19.76 -5.61 -10.38
CA PHE A 54 -19.69 -4.23 -9.88
C PHE A 54 -19.09 -3.30 -10.94
N ARG A 55 -18.00 -3.72 -11.60
CA ARG A 55 -17.35 -2.94 -12.66
C ARG A 55 -18.29 -2.65 -13.82
N ALA A 56 -19.00 -3.66 -14.33
CA ALA A 56 -19.93 -3.51 -15.43
C ALA A 56 -21.04 -2.50 -15.11
N TYR A 57 -21.57 -2.53 -13.89
CA TYR A 57 -22.60 -1.58 -13.48
C TYR A 57 -22.07 -0.15 -13.35
N VAL A 58 -20.91 0.01 -12.72
CA VAL A 58 -20.24 1.32 -12.61
C VAL A 58 -19.92 1.92 -13.98
N GLU A 59 -19.40 1.12 -14.91
CA GLU A 59 -19.10 1.59 -16.27
C GLU A 59 -20.37 1.97 -17.04
N TYR A 60 -21.46 1.21 -16.88
CA TYR A 60 -22.77 1.59 -17.43
C TYR A 60 -23.24 2.95 -16.91
N LEU A 61 -23.19 3.19 -15.60
CA LEU A 61 -23.60 4.47 -15.00
C LEU A 61 -22.69 5.62 -15.45
N LYS A 62 -21.37 5.40 -15.60
CA LYS A 62 -20.45 6.41 -16.15
C LYS A 62 -20.79 6.77 -17.60
N VAL A 63 -21.08 5.78 -18.45
CA VAL A 63 -21.48 6.00 -19.84
C VAL A 63 -22.79 6.78 -19.89
N LEU A 64 -23.75 6.45 -19.01
CA LEU A 64 -25.01 7.18 -18.89
C LEU A 64 -24.77 8.66 -18.53
N ILE A 65 -23.94 8.95 -17.52
CA ILE A 65 -23.59 10.34 -17.16
C ILE A 65 -22.94 11.07 -18.35
N LYS A 66 -22.03 10.42 -19.08
CA LYS A 66 -21.41 11.01 -20.28
C LYS A 66 -22.45 11.34 -21.35
N LEU A 67 -23.40 10.43 -21.60
CA LEU A 67 -24.47 10.64 -22.57
C LEU A 67 -25.37 11.81 -22.18
N ILE A 68 -25.77 11.89 -20.90
CA ILE A 68 -26.57 12.99 -20.35
C ILE A 68 -25.84 14.33 -20.55
N ARG A 69 -24.54 14.39 -20.22
CA ARG A 69 -23.72 15.60 -20.42
C ARG A 69 -23.64 16.03 -21.88
N LEU A 70 -23.47 15.08 -22.80
CA LEU A 70 -23.41 15.37 -24.24
C LEU A 70 -24.75 15.89 -24.78
N ARG A 71 -25.89 15.38 -24.29
CA ARG A 71 -27.22 15.86 -24.69
C ARG A 71 -27.53 17.24 -24.10
N ARG A 72 -27.16 17.51 -22.84
CA ARG A 72 -27.28 18.84 -22.21
C ARG A 72 -26.50 19.92 -22.97
N LYS A 73 -25.27 19.61 -23.41
CA LYS A 73 -24.47 20.52 -24.24
C LYS A 73 -25.14 20.87 -25.56
N ARG A 74 -25.81 19.91 -26.21
CA ARG A 74 -26.56 20.11 -27.46
C ARG A 74 -27.80 20.98 -27.26
N MET A 75 -28.54 20.77 -26.18
CA MET A 75 -29.82 21.43 -25.91
C MET A 75 -29.68 22.82 -25.25
N LYS A 76 -28.45 23.29 -24.96
CA LYS A 76 -28.14 24.54 -24.22
C LYS A 76 -28.74 24.64 -22.79
N PHE A 77 -29.43 23.62 -22.29
CA PHE A 77 -29.89 23.50 -20.90
C PHE A 77 -28.80 22.93 -19.98
N GLN A 78 -27.84 23.77 -19.61
CA GLN A 78 -26.65 23.28 -18.89
C GLN A 78 -26.89 23.00 -17.40
N ARG A 79 -27.66 23.85 -16.70
CA ARG A 79 -27.74 23.85 -15.22
C ARG A 79 -29.03 23.29 -14.60
N THR A 80 -30.09 23.09 -15.38
CA THR A 80 -31.39 22.66 -14.84
C THR A 80 -31.29 21.22 -14.28
N LYS A 81 -31.70 21.00 -13.03
CA LYS A 81 -31.74 19.68 -12.35
C LYS A 81 -30.45 18.85 -12.50
N GLU A 82 -29.26 19.47 -12.57
CA GLU A 82 -27.99 18.74 -12.72
C GLU A 82 -27.71 17.87 -11.49
N ASN A 83 -27.90 18.41 -10.29
CA ASN A 83 -27.63 17.71 -9.04
C ASN A 83 -28.63 16.56 -8.80
N GLU A 84 -29.89 16.74 -9.18
CA GLU A 84 -30.93 15.69 -9.03
C GLU A 84 -30.66 14.47 -9.91
N ILE A 85 -30.04 14.66 -11.08
CA ILE A 85 -29.75 13.57 -12.01
C ILE A 85 -28.30 13.09 -11.85
N GLU A 86 -27.32 13.94 -12.13
CA GLU A 86 -25.92 13.55 -12.09
C GLU A 86 -25.42 13.33 -10.66
N GLY A 87 -25.94 14.09 -9.69
CA GLY A 87 -25.59 13.91 -8.28
C GLY A 87 -26.03 12.54 -7.77
N VAL A 88 -27.29 12.16 -7.99
CA VAL A 88 -27.82 10.85 -7.59
C VAL A 88 -27.05 9.70 -8.25
N LEU A 89 -26.78 9.81 -9.57
CA LEU A 89 -25.98 8.80 -10.27
C LEU A 89 -24.54 8.70 -9.74
N LYS A 90 -23.90 9.83 -9.41
CA LYS A 90 -22.56 9.85 -8.78
C LYS A 90 -22.59 9.22 -7.39
N THR A 91 -23.60 9.54 -6.57
CA THR A 91 -23.77 8.95 -5.23
C THR A 91 -23.94 7.44 -5.32
N LYS A 92 -24.72 6.93 -6.28
CA LYS A 92 -24.86 5.50 -6.53
C LYS A 92 -23.54 4.85 -6.96
N ILE A 93 -22.77 5.50 -7.83
CA ILE A 93 -21.44 5.00 -8.21
C ILE A 93 -20.54 4.88 -6.98
N VAL A 94 -20.54 5.88 -6.09
CA VAL A 94 -19.76 5.86 -4.85
C VAL A 94 -20.23 4.74 -3.91
N SER A 95 -21.53 4.53 -3.77
CA SER A 95 -22.07 3.45 -2.92
C SER A 95 -21.67 2.06 -3.46
N LEU A 96 -21.71 1.86 -4.78
CA LEU A 96 -21.25 0.62 -5.43
C LEU A 96 -19.76 0.38 -5.22
N TYR A 97 -18.94 1.43 -5.34
CA TYR A 97 -17.52 1.33 -5.02
C TYR A 97 -17.30 0.95 -3.56
N ARG A 98 -18.00 1.59 -2.62
CA ARG A 98 -17.89 1.31 -1.19
C ARG A 98 -18.26 -0.15 -0.88
N GLN A 99 -19.39 -0.63 -1.40
CA GLN A 99 -19.82 -2.03 -1.25
C GLN A 99 -18.77 -3.01 -1.82
N CYS A 100 -18.22 -2.72 -2.99
CA CYS A 100 -17.15 -3.52 -3.57
C CYS A 100 -15.89 -3.52 -2.69
N CYS A 101 -15.51 -2.37 -2.13
CA CYS A 101 -14.35 -2.26 -1.25
C CYS A 101 -14.52 -2.99 0.07
N GLU A 102 -15.69 -2.86 0.71
CA GLU A 102 -16.02 -3.54 1.97
C GLU A 102 -16.04 -5.06 1.80
N ARG A 103 -16.46 -5.54 0.63
CA ARG A 103 -16.52 -6.99 0.37
C ARG A 103 -15.19 -7.59 -0.07
N PHE A 104 -14.43 -6.89 -0.91
CA PHE A 104 -13.20 -7.41 -1.52
C PHE A 104 -11.92 -6.78 -0.92
N GLN A 105 -11.88 -6.60 0.41
CA GLN A 105 -10.80 -5.92 1.14
C GLN A 105 -9.40 -6.54 0.94
N ALA A 106 -9.32 -7.83 0.60
CA ALA A 106 -8.07 -8.59 0.51
C ALA A 106 -7.89 -9.33 -0.83
N SER A 107 -8.56 -8.88 -1.90
CA SER A 107 -8.36 -9.45 -3.24
C SER A 107 -7.42 -8.59 -4.07
N LEU A 108 -6.50 -9.26 -4.79
CA LEU A 108 -5.64 -8.66 -5.81
C LEU A 108 -6.42 -7.71 -6.75
N PHE A 109 -7.59 -8.17 -7.17
CA PHE A 109 -8.47 -7.43 -8.06
C PHE A 109 -9.15 -6.25 -7.35
N GLY A 110 -9.51 -6.44 -6.07
CA GLY A 110 -10.01 -5.39 -5.19
C GLY A 110 -9.04 -4.23 -5.06
N PHE A 111 -7.76 -4.51 -4.79
CA PHE A 111 -6.72 -3.48 -4.73
C PHE A 111 -6.52 -2.77 -6.07
N SER A 112 -6.39 -3.51 -7.18
CA SER A 112 -6.21 -2.89 -8.51
C SER A 112 -7.35 -1.93 -8.87
N PHE A 113 -8.57 -2.25 -8.44
CA PHE A 113 -9.75 -1.44 -8.65
C PHE A 113 -9.78 -0.24 -7.69
N GLN A 114 -9.53 -0.47 -6.40
CA GLN A 114 -9.48 0.57 -5.37
C GLN A 114 -8.45 1.64 -5.70
N LEU A 115 -7.25 1.26 -6.17
CA LEU A 115 -6.18 2.21 -6.54
C LEU A 115 -6.57 3.12 -7.72
N ARG A 116 -7.40 2.62 -8.66
CA ARG A 116 -7.93 3.43 -9.76
C ARG A 116 -9.00 4.41 -9.32
N VAL A 117 -9.80 4.04 -8.32
CA VAL A 117 -10.92 4.85 -7.82
C VAL A 117 -10.44 5.90 -6.82
N PHE A 118 -9.51 5.53 -5.94
CA PHE A 118 -8.96 6.36 -4.88
C PHE A 118 -7.45 6.58 -5.08
N PRO A 119 -7.03 7.34 -6.12
CA PRO A 119 -5.61 7.55 -6.39
C PRO A 119 -4.90 8.40 -5.31
N ARG A 120 -5.65 9.11 -4.46
CA ARG A 120 -5.11 9.97 -3.39
C ARG A 120 -5.00 9.27 -2.03
N ASP A 121 -5.45 8.03 -1.92
CA ASP A 121 -5.32 7.26 -0.67
C ASP A 121 -3.99 6.51 -0.65
N PHE A 122 -2.98 7.09 0.00
CA PHE A 122 -1.63 6.52 0.06
C PHE A 122 -1.56 5.27 0.93
N SER A 123 -2.41 5.18 1.96
CA SER A 123 -2.50 4.03 2.85
C SER A 123 -2.90 2.76 2.10
N LEU A 124 -3.74 2.92 1.08
CA LEU A 124 -4.19 1.86 0.20
C LEU A 124 -3.06 1.31 -0.68
N PHE A 125 -2.18 2.17 -1.19
CA PHE A 125 -0.99 1.75 -1.95
C PHE A 125 -0.04 0.91 -1.07
N CYS A 126 0.21 1.35 0.15
CA CYS A 126 1.03 0.60 1.11
C CYS A 126 0.42 -0.77 1.42
N ARG A 127 -0.89 -0.82 1.70
CA ARG A 127 -1.60 -2.07 2.00
C ARG A 127 -1.60 -3.02 0.79
N ALA A 128 -1.80 -2.51 -0.42
CA ALA A 128 -1.77 -3.29 -1.64
C ALA A 128 -0.38 -3.91 -1.87
N ALA A 129 0.68 -3.13 -1.70
CA ALA A 129 2.05 -3.60 -1.85
C ALA A 129 2.43 -4.64 -0.78
N GLN A 130 2.04 -4.41 0.47
CA GLN A 130 2.23 -5.37 1.56
C GLN A 130 1.47 -6.69 1.30
N PHE A 131 0.26 -6.62 0.75
CA PHE A 131 -0.51 -7.81 0.37
C PHE A 131 0.18 -8.61 -0.74
N GLU A 132 0.61 -7.94 -1.80
CA GLU A 132 1.34 -8.58 -2.93
C GLU A 132 2.63 -9.26 -2.46
N PHE A 133 3.35 -8.64 -1.54
CA PHE A 133 4.56 -9.22 -0.97
C PHE A 133 4.27 -10.37 -0.01
N SER A 134 3.32 -10.21 0.91
CA SER A 134 3.03 -11.22 1.93
C SER A 134 2.30 -12.45 1.39
N ALA A 135 1.27 -12.25 0.57
CA ALA A 135 0.41 -13.32 0.05
C ALA A 135 0.97 -13.96 -1.21
N LEU A 136 1.46 -13.16 -2.17
CA LEU A 136 1.89 -13.64 -3.49
C LEU A 136 3.41 -13.72 -3.63
N ARG A 137 4.17 -13.19 -2.66
CA ARG A 137 5.65 -13.19 -2.66
C ARG A 137 6.26 -12.57 -3.91
N SER A 138 5.53 -11.67 -4.57
CA SER A 138 5.99 -10.97 -5.76
C SER A 138 6.48 -9.56 -5.41
N ILE A 139 7.79 -9.42 -5.30
CA ILE A 139 8.44 -8.13 -5.02
C ILE A 139 8.25 -7.17 -6.19
N ASP A 140 8.31 -7.66 -7.42
CA ASP A 140 8.23 -6.82 -8.62
C ASP A 140 6.88 -6.11 -8.74
N ARG A 141 5.78 -6.81 -8.41
CA ARG A 141 4.43 -6.21 -8.38
C ARG A 141 4.29 -5.19 -7.27
N ALA A 142 4.78 -5.52 -6.07
CA ALA A 142 4.76 -4.60 -4.94
C ALA A 142 5.55 -3.31 -5.24
N ARG A 143 6.76 -3.44 -5.80
CA ARG A 143 7.58 -2.32 -6.28
C ARG A 143 6.86 -1.54 -7.37
N PHE A 144 6.25 -2.22 -8.34
CA PHE A 144 5.52 -1.57 -9.44
C PHE A 144 4.39 -0.67 -8.91
N ILE A 145 3.59 -1.17 -7.96
CA ILE A 145 2.49 -0.42 -7.34
C ILE A 145 3.02 0.83 -6.62
N LEU A 146 4.09 0.69 -5.82
CA LEU A 146 4.67 1.81 -5.08
C LEU A 146 5.37 2.82 -6.01
N HIS A 147 6.11 2.36 -7.00
CA HIS A 147 6.74 3.25 -7.98
C HIS A 147 5.71 3.97 -8.86
N GLN A 148 4.58 3.33 -9.18
CA GLN A 148 3.47 4.01 -9.86
C GLN A 148 2.93 5.16 -9.00
N ALA A 149 2.76 4.95 -7.69
CA ALA A 149 2.32 5.99 -6.76
C ALA A 149 3.34 7.12 -6.66
N LEU A 150 4.63 6.80 -6.51
CA LEU A 150 5.72 7.78 -6.39
C LEU A 150 5.92 8.63 -7.66
N ARG A 151 5.61 8.09 -8.85
CA ARG A 151 5.61 8.87 -10.10
C ARG A 151 4.54 9.96 -10.09
N LEU A 152 3.40 9.70 -9.44
CA LEU A 152 2.29 10.66 -9.34
C LEU A 152 2.47 11.62 -8.15
N TYR A 153 3.04 11.13 -7.05
CA TYR A 153 3.14 11.83 -5.77
C TYR A 153 4.53 11.66 -5.14
N PRO A 154 5.58 12.31 -5.68
CA PRO A 154 6.95 12.17 -5.17
C PRO A 154 7.16 12.80 -3.79
N ASP A 155 6.33 13.78 -3.41
CA ASP A 155 6.50 14.56 -2.18
C ASP A 155 6.02 13.81 -0.91
N ARG A 156 5.32 12.69 -1.06
CA ARG A 156 4.68 11.98 0.05
C ARG A 156 5.65 11.02 0.74
N THR A 157 6.00 11.34 1.98
CA THR A 157 6.90 10.57 2.85
C THR A 157 6.41 9.16 3.15
N GLU A 158 5.10 8.97 3.33
CA GLU A 158 4.48 7.66 3.62
C GLU A 158 4.81 6.60 2.56
N LEU A 159 4.79 6.96 1.28
CA LEU A 159 5.08 6.03 0.19
C LEU A 159 6.56 5.61 0.18
N TRP A 160 7.46 6.54 0.50
CA TRP A 160 8.89 6.26 0.63
C TRP A 160 9.20 5.36 1.83
N ILE A 161 8.52 5.59 2.95
CA ILE A 161 8.58 4.73 4.13
C ILE A 161 8.15 3.31 3.78
N CYS A 162 6.99 3.14 3.15
CA CYS A 162 6.48 1.83 2.74
C CYS A 162 7.42 1.12 1.75
N LEU A 163 8.04 1.86 0.82
CA LEU A 163 9.02 1.30 -0.11
C LEU A 163 10.28 0.81 0.61
N LEU A 164 10.79 1.59 1.56
CA LEU A 164 11.95 1.20 2.36
C LEU A 164 11.65 -0.02 3.23
N GLU A 165 10.49 -0.07 3.88
CA GLU A 165 10.03 -1.24 4.64
C GLU A 165 9.95 -2.50 3.75
N LEU A 166 9.36 -2.39 2.56
CA LEU A 166 9.26 -3.49 1.60
C LEU A 166 10.65 -4.03 1.19
N GLU A 167 11.61 -3.15 0.92
CA GLU A 167 12.98 -3.55 0.57
C GLU A 167 13.68 -4.28 1.72
N LEU A 168 13.50 -3.81 2.96
CA LEU A 168 14.07 -4.44 4.14
C LEU A 168 13.44 -5.81 4.43
N ASP A 169 12.12 -5.93 4.27
CA ASP A 169 11.42 -7.21 4.39
C ASP A 169 11.88 -8.23 3.34
N ASN A 170 12.12 -7.78 2.11
CA ASN A 170 12.68 -8.61 1.05
C ASN A 170 14.10 -9.11 1.42
N ILE A 171 14.98 -8.22 1.88
CA ILE A 171 16.34 -8.57 2.27
C ILE A 171 16.33 -9.57 3.45
N LYS A 172 15.50 -9.32 4.47
CA LYS A 172 15.34 -10.24 5.61
C LYS A 172 14.93 -11.62 5.14
N TRP A 173 13.97 -11.69 4.22
CA TRP A 173 13.51 -12.97 3.69
C TRP A 173 14.56 -13.68 2.83
N LEU A 174 15.29 -12.95 1.98
CA LEU A 174 16.39 -13.51 1.17
C LEU A 174 17.53 -14.05 2.04
N LEU A 175 17.87 -13.34 3.13
CA LEU A 175 18.84 -13.81 4.13
C LEU A 175 18.35 -15.10 4.81
N GLY A 176 17.08 -15.16 5.20
CA GLY A 176 16.48 -16.37 5.77
C GLY A 176 16.48 -17.55 4.79
N ARG A 177 16.20 -17.33 3.50
CA ARG A 177 16.32 -18.40 2.49
C ARG A 177 17.75 -18.86 2.30
N ARG A 178 18.70 -17.94 2.29
CA ARG A 178 20.12 -18.26 2.13
C ARG A 178 20.62 -19.07 3.32
N SER A 179 20.28 -18.70 4.55
CA SER A 179 20.68 -19.47 5.73
C SER A 179 20.13 -20.90 5.69
N ILE A 180 18.88 -21.06 5.25
CA ILE A 180 18.25 -22.38 5.07
C ILE A 180 18.95 -23.23 3.99
N LEU A 181 19.41 -22.60 2.90
CA LEU A 181 20.10 -23.30 1.81
C LEU A 181 21.54 -23.68 2.14
N THR A 182 22.20 -22.94 3.05
CA THR A 182 23.61 -23.16 3.40
C THR A 182 23.82 -24.02 4.66
N GLU A 183 22.89 -23.99 5.63
CA GLU A 183 22.88 -24.94 6.75
C GLU A 183 22.04 -26.16 6.36
N ASN A 184 22.66 -27.34 6.20
CA ASN A 184 21.95 -28.61 6.01
C ASN A 184 20.92 -28.81 7.15
N PHE A 185 19.63 -28.78 6.82
CA PHE A 185 18.54 -28.91 7.80
C PHE A 185 18.51 -30.30 8.45
N HIS A 186 18.74 -30.38 9.76
CA HIS A 186 18.22 -31.45 10.64
C HIS A 186 17.06 -30.82 11.44
N PRO A 187 15.83 -31.38 11.40
CA PRO A 187 14.64 -30.64 11.77
C PRO A 187 14.30 -30.81 13.26
N ASP A 188 15.21 -30.45 14.16
CA ASP A 188 14.92 -30.42 15.60
C ASP A 188 15.73 -29.33 16.30
N THR A 189 15.33 -28.05 16.16
CA THR A 189 15.56 -27.05 17.22
C THR A 189 14.62 -25.86 17.01
N SER A 190 13.39 -26.00 17.48
CA SER A 190 12.52 -24.86 17.78
C SER A 190 13.20 -23.99 18.84
N LEU A 191 13.22 -22.66 18.64
CA LEU A 191 13.82 -21.61 19.48
C LEU A 191 15.31 -21.31 19.19
N MET A 192 15.54 -20.33 18.30
CA MET A 192 16.66 -19.35 18.30
C MET A 192 16.92 -18.82 16.86
N GLY A 193 16.03 -17.97 16.35
CA GLY A 193 16.22 -17.30 15.05
C GLY A 193 17.25 -16.16 15.07
N GLU A 194 17.31 -15.40 16.18
CA GLU A 194 18.08 -14.16 16.25
C GLU A 194 19.60 -14.37 16.34
N ARG A 195 20.05 -15.47 16.95
CA ARG A 195 21.48 -15.76 17.16
C ARG A 195 22.18 -16.29 15.89
N ARG A 196 21.40 -16.84 14.95
CA ARG A 196 21.91 -17.42 13.69
C ARG A 196 21.94 -16.37 12.56
N GLU A 197 20.95 -15.50 12.48
CA GLU A 197 20.97 -14.31 11.61
C GLU A 197 22.21 -13.42 11.89
N MET A 198 22.62 -13.36 13.16
CA MET A 198 23.78 -12.59 13.64
C MET A 198 25.13 -13.07 13.08
N LYS A 199 25.27 -14.38 12.79
CA LYS A 199 26.52 -14.95 12.24
C LYS A 199 26.57 -14.81 10.72
N VAL A 200 25.47 -15.11 10.05
CA VAL A 200 25.34 -15.00 8.58
C VAL A 200 25.49 -13.55 8.11
N ALA A 201 24.95 -12.58 8.85
CA ALA A 201 25.11 -11.15 8.54
C ALA A 201 26.55 -10.65 8.79
N HIS A 202 27.25 -11.18 9.80
CA HIS A 202 28.64 -10.82 10.09
C HIS A 202 29.62 -11.44 9.09
N GLU A 203 29.35 -12.65 8.60
CA GLU A 203 30.14 -13.35 7.58
C GLU A 203 29.93 -12.72 6.19
N ALA A 204 28.69 -12.35 5.83
CA ALA A 204 28.40 -11.64 4.59
C ALA A 204 29.08 -10.25 4.49
N GLN A 205 29.50 -9.67 5.62
CA GLN A 205 30.20 -8.38 5.68
C GLN A 205 31.73 -8.51 5.66
N LYS A 206 32.31 -9.72 5.83
CA LYS A 206 33.77 -9.91 5.97
C LYS A 206 34.52 -10.32 4.70
N ASP A 207 33.85 -10.84 3.66
CA ASP A 207 34.52 -11.36 2.46
C ASP A 207 34.24 -10.54 1.17
N PRO A 208 35.00 -9.47 0.89
CA PRO A 208 34.92 -8.76 -0.40
C PRO A 208 35.79 -9.37 -1.52
N ASN A 209 36.57 -10.43 -1.27
CA ASN A 209 37.50 -10.99 -2.27
C ASN A 209 37.48 -12.52 -2.34
N LYS A 210 36.46 -13.07 -3.00
CA LYS A 210 36.61 -14.32 -3.74
C LYS A 210 35.86 -14.20 -5.07
N LYS A 211 36.61 -13.79 -6.10
CA LYS A 211 36.13 -13.79 -7.50
C LYS A 211 35.70 -15.20 -7.87
N ILE A 212 34.39 -15.43 -7.95
CA ILE A 212 33.82 -16.58 -8.65
C ILE A 212 32.70 -16.06 -9.55
N ASN A 213 33.08 -15.87 -10.82
CA ASN A 213 32.26 -15.64 -12.00
C ASN A 213 30.86 -16.25 -11.88
N VAL A 214 29.79 -15.45 -12.03
CA VAL A 214 28.54 -15.74 -12.77
C VAL A 214 27.76 -14.41 -12.87
N GLU A 215 27.43 -13.98 -14.09
CA GLU A 215 26.78 -12.70 -14.45
C GLU A 215 25.38 -12.45 -13.83
N GLY A 216 24.83 -13.40 -13.05
CA GLY A 216 23.59 -13.23 -12.27
C GLY A 216 23.79 -12.92 -10.76
N LYS A 217 25.02 -12.91 -10.25
CA LYS A 217 25.29 -12.65 -8.81
C LYS A 217 25.30 -11.15 -8.45
N SER A 218 25.56 -10.27 -9.41
CA SER A 218 25.70 -8.83 -9.16
C SER A 218 24.42 -8.18 -8.60
N GLU A 219 23.24 -8.59 -9.06
CA GLU A 219 21.96 -8.03 -8.60
C GLU A 219 21.58 -8.56 -7.23
N LEU A 220 21.75 -9.86 -7.00
CA LEU A 220 21.54 -10.47 -5.68
C LEU A 220 22.50 -9.89 -4.64
N ASP A 221 23.79 -9.74 -4.99
CA ASP A 221 24.77 -9.13 -4.10
C ASP A 221 24.48 -7.64 -3.86
N ALA A 222 23.90 -6.92 -4.82
CA ALA A 222 23.45 -5.53 -4.65
C ALA A 222 22.23 -5.40 -3.71
N VAL A 223 21.26 -6.30 -3.82
CA VAL A 223 20.09 -6.37 -2.93
C VAL A 223 20.52 -6.78 -1.53
N MET A 224 21.34 -7.82 -1.41
CA MET A 224 21.86 -8.30 -0.12
C MET A 224 22.82 -7.29 0.53
N SER A 225 23.50 -6.46 -0.26
CA SER A 225 24.35 -5.38 0.24
C SER A 225 23.61 -4.09 0.58
N LEU A 226 22.27 -4.11 0.68
CA LEU A 226 21.41 -2.97 1.10
C LEU A 226 21.51 -1.73 0.20
N ARG A 227 22.14 -1.84 -0.97
CA ARG A 227 22.36 -0.69 -1.87
C ARG A 227 21.06 -0.18 -2.47
N THR A 228 20.08 -1.06 -2.68
CA THR A 228 18.74 -0.68 -3.17
C THR A 228 18.00 0.17 -2.14
N ALA A 229 17.99 -0.25 -0.87
CA ALA A 229 17.37 0.49 0.22
C ALA A 229 18.07 1.86 0.46
N GLU A 230 19.40 1.90 0.35
CA GLU A 230 20.17 3.15 0.42
C GLU A 230 19.84 4.12 -0.72
N ALA A 231 19.74 3.60 -1.95
CA ALA A 231 19.35 4.39 -3.12
C ALA A 231 17.92 4.93 -3.00
N VAL A 232 16.99 4.14 -2.47
CA VAL A 232 15.62 4.56 -2.17
C VAL A 232 15.62 5.71 -1.16
N ALA A 233 16.37 5.59 -0.06
CA ALA A 233 16.44 6.63 0.95
C ALA A 233 17.05 7.94 0.43
N ASN A 234 18.12 7.87 -0.36
CA ASN A 234 18.71 9.06 -0.96
C ASN A 234 17.74 9.75 -1.94
N ARG A 235 17.04 8.98 -2.79
CA ARG A 235 16.00 9.54 -3.68
C ARG A 235 14.83 10.15 -2.92
N ALA A 236 14.45 9.57 -1.79
CA ALA A 236 13.41 10.14 -0.94
C ALA A 236 13.81 11.51 -0.38
N LEU A 237 15.08 11.67 0.03
CA LEU A 237 15.62 12.95 0.52
C LEU A 237 15.76 14.02 -0.58
N GLU A 238 15.96 13.62 -1.83
CA GLU A 238 15.95 14.50 -3.00
C GLU A 238 14.52 14.94 -3.36
N ALA A 239 13.56 14.02 -3.30
CA ALA A 239 12.16 14.25 -3.67
C ALA A 239 11.40 15.08 -2.63
N CYS A 240 11.54 14.76 -1.34
CA CYS A 240 10.84 15.46 -0.26
C CYS A 240 11.54 16.77 0.08
N LYS A 241 11.01 17.91 -0.39
CA LYS A 241 11.55 19.25 -0.07
C LYS A 241 11.20 19.71 1.36
N SER A 242 10.06 19.26 1.89
CA SER A 242 9.60 19.51 3.26
C SER A 242 9.91 18.32 4.18
N GLU A 243 10.19 18.59 5.47
CA GLU A 243 10.27 17.57 6.54
C GLU A 243 11.32 16.46 6.35
N LYS A 244 12.48 16.79 5.78
CA LYS A 244 13.57 15.82 5.56
C LYS A 244 14.10 15.21 6.87
N SER A 245 14.15 15.99 7.94
CA SER A 245 14.54 15.56 9.29
C SER A 245 13.60 14.50 9.86
N ALA A 246 12.29 14.74 9.77
CA ALA A 246 11.26 13.80 10.21
C ALA A 246 11.26 12.50 9.39
N LEU A 247 11.47 12.61 8.06
CA LEU A 247 11.63 11.45 7.19
C LEU A 247 12.88 10.64 7.58
N LEU A 248 14.00 11.29 7.83
CA LEU A 248 15.25 10.62 8.23
C LEU A 248 15.11 9.92 9.59
N LEU A 249 14.40 10.54 10.54
CA LEU A 249 14.03 9.91 11.82
C LEU A 249 13.15 8.68 11.61
N SER A 250 12.18 8.75 10.71
CA SER A 250 11.32 7.61 10.39
C SER A 250 12.13 6.45 9.79
N PHE A 251 13.05 6.72 8.86
CA PHE A 251 13.95 5.72 8.30
C PHE A 251 14.84 5.10 9.37
N TRP A 252 15.42 5.91 10.26
CA TRP A 252 16.23 5.40 11.36
C TRP A 252 15.42 4.49 12.31
N ARG A 253 14.19 4.88 12.67
CA ARG A 253 13.31 4.04 13.50
C ARG A 253 13.00 2.72 12.83
N ILE A 254 12.73 2.73 11.52
CA ILE A 254 12.44 1.53 10.73
C ILE A 254 13.68 0.63 10.72
N THR A 255 14.84 1.12 10.29
CA THR A 255 16.07 0.29 10.22
C THR A 255 16.50 -0.22 11.60
N LYS A 256 16.25 0.53 12.68
CA LYS A 256 16.47 0.07 14.06
C LYS A 256 15.62 -1.15 14.40
N ARG A 257 14.37 -1.25 13.93
CA ARG A 257 13.50 -2.43 14.14
C ARG A 257 14.05 -3.70 13.47
N TYR A 258 14.73 -3.56 12.34
CA TYR A 258 15.34 -4.70 11.62
C TYR A 258 16.70 -5.14 12.22
N GLY A 259 17.22 -4.40 13.20
CA GLY A 259 18.38 -4.81 14.01
C GLY A 259 19.64 -5.07 13.18
N VAL A 260 20.20 -6.28 13.30
CA VAL A 260 21.51 -6.65 12.73
C VAL A 260 21.49 -6.59 11.19
N VAL A 261 20.35 -6.91 10.57
CA VAL A 261 20.18 -6.92 9.11
C VAL A 261 20.44 -5.53 8.51
N ALA A 262 19.98 -4.48 9.18
CA ALA A 262 20.07 -3.11 8.67
C ALA A 262 21.08 -2.23 9.44
N LYS A 263 21.99 -2.82 10.24
CA LYS A 263 22.90 -2.09 11.14
C LYS A 263 23.71 -1.00 10.41
N ARG A 264 24.20 -1.28 9.20
CA ARG A 264 24.95 -0.33 8.37
C ARG A 264 24.10 0.89 7.98
N LEU A 265 22.84 0.68 7.59
CA LEU A 265 21.93 1.77 7.24
C LEU A 265 21.55 2.57 8.49
N THR A 266 21.33 1.90 9.63
CA THR A 266 21.00 2.57 10.90
C THR A 266 22.12 3.52 11.33
N THR A 267 23.39 3.12 11.21
CA THR A 267 24.52 4.02 11.53
C THR A 267 24.60 5.17 10.53
N GLN A 268 24.47 4.90 9.23
CA GLN A 268 24.48 5.94 8.19
C GLN A 268 23.35 6.97 8.36
N PHE A 269 22.12 6.54 8.63
CA PHE A 269 21.01 7.45 8.87
C PHE A 269 21.21 8.26 10.15
N TYR A 270 21.68 7.62 11.23
CA TYR A 270 21.98 8.33 12.46
C TYR A 270 23.04 9.42 12.25
N GLU A 271 24.15 9.11 11.57
CA GLU A 271 25.19 10.08 11.23
C GLU A 271 24.63 11.23 10.38
N LYS A 272 23.79 10.92 9.38
CA LYS A 272 23.11 11.93 8.56
C LYS A 272 22.23 12.89 9.39
N LEU A 273 21.55 12.43 10.45
CA LEU A 273 20.75 13.30 11.33
C LEU A 273 21.58 14.39 12.03
N TRP A 274 22.88 14.17 12.22
CA TRP A 274 23.78 15.11 12.92
C TRP A 274 24.53 16.06 11.98
N THR A 275 24.40 15.87 10.67
CA THR A 275 24.99 16.81 9.70
C THR A 275 24.28 18.17 9.77
N PRO A 276 24.99 19.28 9.48
CA PRO A 276 24.46 20.63 9.66
C PRO A 276 23.18 20.91 8.84
N GLU A 277 22.97 20.17 7.76
CA GLU A 277 21.80 20.27 6.88
C GLU A 277 20.50 19.73 7.50
N TYR A 278 20.59 18.76 8.42
CA TYR A 278 19.42 18.03 8.96
C TYR A 278 19.27 18.15 10.48
N LYS A 279 20.22 18.80 11.16
CA LYS A 279 20.22 18.95 12.62
C LYS A 279 18.99 19.74 13.08
N SER A 280 18.12 19.05 13.82
CA SER A 280 16.78 19.53 14.19
C SER A 280 16.32 18.88 15.50
N GLU A 281 15.08 19.13 15.94
CA GLU A 281 14.50 18.51 17.14
C GLU A 281 14.50 16.97 17.03
N GLU A 282 14.32 16.45 15.82
CA GLU A 282 14.32 15.04 15.48
C GLU A 282 15.66 14.35 15.75
N SER A 283 16.77 15.06 15.60
CA SER A 283 18.11 14.55 15.96
C SER A 283 18.23 14.31 17.46
N TRP A 284 17.60 15.16 18.27
CA TRP A 284 17.56 15.01 19.72
C TRP A 284 16.60 13.90 20.16
N ILE A 285 15.47 13.74 19.47
CA ILE A 285 14.55 12.61 19.66
C ILE A 285 15.28 11.28 19.37
N ALA A 286 16.03 11.19 18.28
CA ALA A 286 16.83 10.00 17.99
C ALA A 286 17.86 9.71 19.09
N LYS A 287 18.49 10.75 19.66
CA LYS A 287 19.44 10.62 20.77
C LYS A 287 18.78 10.09 22.05
N SER A 288 17.62 10.64 22.42
CA SER A 288 16.90 10.20 23.63
C SER A 288 16.42 8.76 23.52
N GLU A 289 15.90 8.35 22.36
CA GLU A 289 15.48 6.98 22.07
C GLU A 289 16.64 5.97 22.01
N LEU A 290 17.86 6.43 21.73
CA LEU A 290 19.06 5.59 21.81
C LEU A 290 19.45 5.37 23.28
N ILE A 291 19.42 6.43 24.10
CA ILE A 291 19.78 6.40 25.52
C ILE A 291 18.79 5.53 26.31
N SER A 292 17.48 5.66 26.07
CA SER A 292 16.45 4.85 26.77
C SER A 292 16.59 3.35 26.49
N TYR A 293 17.01 2.97 25.28
CA TYR A 293 17.27 1.58 24.91
C TYR A 293 18.51 1.02 25.61
N VAL A 294 19.60 1.79 25.69
CA VAL A 294 20.81 1.39 26.43
C VAL A 294 20.49 1.21 27.91
N SER A 295 19.73 2.14 28.53
CA SER A 295 19.28 1.99 29.91
C SER A 295 18.43 0.73 30.11
N SER A 296 17.45 0.47 29.22
CA SER A 296 16.60 -0.73 29.30
C SER A 296 17.38 -2.04 29.14
N SER A 297 18.38 -2.07 28.25
CA SER A 297 19.30 -3.21 28.09
C SER A 297 20.19 -3.41 29.32
N PHE A 298 20.65 -2.33 29.96
CA PHE A 298 21.45 -2.40 31.18
C PHE A 298 20.63 -2.93 32.36
N TYR A 299 19.37 -2.51 32.51
CA TYR A 299 18.47 -3.04 33.55
C TYR A 299 18.06 -4.49 33.29
N ALA A 300 17.84 -4.91 32.03
CA ALA A 300 17.58 -6.31 31.68
C ALA A 300 18.78 -7.24 31.95
N SER A 301 20.01 -6.72 31.82
CA SER A 301 21.25 -7.45 32.14
C SER A 301 21.65 -7.42 33.62
N ARG A 302 20.94 -6.63 34.45
CA ARG A 302 21.16 -6.46 35.89
C ARG A 302 19.99 -6.96 36.74
N ILE A 303 19.25 -7.97 36.27
CA ILE A 303 18.50 -8.81 37.20
C ILE A 303 19.47 -9.89 37.69
N PRO A 304 20.11 -9.73 38.88
CA PRO A 304 20.69 -10.88 39.52
C PRO A 304 19.57 -11.88 39.75
N LEU A 305 19.80 -13.13 39.37
CA LEU A 305 19.04 -14.29 39.84
C LEU A 305 19.15 -14.34 41.37
N LEU A 306 18.37 -13.51 42.06
CA LEU A 306 18.03 -13.74 43.46
C LEU A 306 16.99 -14.84 43.46
N VAL A 307 17.51 -16.06 43.51
CA VAL A 307 17.05 -17.15 44.38
C VAL A 307 15.76 -16.79 45.11
N LEU A 308 14.63 -17.27 44.58
CA LEU A 308 13.43 -17.50 45.37
C LEU A 308 13.50 -18.96 45.84
N ASP A 309 14.29 -19.19 46.89
CA ASP A 309 13.98 -20.22 47.87
C ASP A 309 13.11 -19.55 48.94
N LEU A 310 11.80 -19.81 48.89
CA LEU A 310 10.86 -19.95 50.02
C LEU A 310 9.46 -20.27 49.51
#